data_AF-A0A6A6YD74-F1
#
_entry.id   AF-A0A6A6YD74-F1
#
_cell.length_a   1.000
_cell.length_b   1.000
_cell.length_c   1.000
_cell.angle_alpha   90.00
_cell.angle_beta   90.00
_cell.angle_gamma   90.00
#
_symmetry.space_group_name_H-M   'P 1'
#
loop_
_entity.id
_entity.type
_entity.pdbx_description
1 polymer ?
#
loop_
_entity_poly.entity_id
_entity_poly.type
_entity_poly.pdbx_seq_one_letter_code
_entity_poly.pdbx_strand_id
1 'polypeptide(L)'
;MTNFDHERLSICIGGTRQARVALGAAMEYVMQREAFGKTLVDQPAVRHRLAICGGMVEAQWSWIEQMTYMMSKMEKVEADQELGGLTALVKAQTGHILSECAQCAVLLFGGKGYTRTGQGELAYREVPGTRIPGGSEDVLLDLSVRQLVKNYKNKIEALQKDASPRL
;
A
#
# COMPACT_ATOMS: atom_id res chain seq x y z
N MET A 1 -7.33 -12.76 20.24
CA MET A 1 -6.86 -11.70 19.32
C MET A 1 -8.06 -10.79 19.05
N THR A 2 -8.03 -9.52 19.44
CA THR A 2 -9.21 -8.61 19.40
C THR A 2 -9.48 -8.04 18.00
N ASN A 3 -8.46 -7.89 17.15
CA ASN A 3 -8.55 -7.55 15.73
C ASN A 3 -7.23 -7.93 15.01
N PHE A 4 -7.11 -7.57 13.72
CA PHE A 4 -5.96 -7.88 12.86
C PHE A 4 -5.09 -6.65 12.57
N ASP A 5 -5.24 -5.54 13.29
CA ASP A 5 -4.72 -4.25 12.84
C ASP A 5 -3.18 -4.19 12.87
N HIS A 6 -2.56 -4.72 13.93
CA HIS A 6 -1.09 -4.84 14.01
C HIS A 6 -0.52 -5.78 12.92
N GLU A 7 -1.20 -6.89 12.63
CA GLU A 7 -0.79 -7.83 11.58
C GLU A 7 -0.85 -7.15 10.21
N ARG A 8 -1.98 -6.51 9.90
CA ARG A 8 -2.18 -5.76 8.66
C ARG A 8 -1.14 -4.68 8.47
N LEU A 9 -0.84 -3.90 9.51
CA LEU A 9 0.18 -2.85 9.44
C LEU A 9 1.58 -3.44 9.20
N SER A 10 1.90 -4.58 9.81
CA SER A 10 3.15 -5.30 9.55
C SER A 10 3.26 -5.75 8.10
N ILE A 11 2.16 -6.24 7.51
CA ILE A 11 2.10 -6.59 6.08
C ILE A 11 2.25 -5.34 5.21
N CYS A 12 1.63 -4.21 5.58
CA CYS A 12 1.79 -2.93 4.86
C CYS A 12 3.26 -2.52 4.77
N ILE A 13 3.98 -2.53 5.90
CA ILE A 13 5.40 -2.18 5.97
C ILE A 13 6.22 -3.09 5.05
N GLY A 14 5.99 -4.41 5.14
CA GLY A 14 6.67 -5.41 4.32
C GLY A 14 6.40 -5.22 2.82
N GLY A 15 5.13 -5.08 2.43
CA GLY A 15 4.71 -4.92 1.04
C GLY A 15 5.21 -3.61 0.40
N THR A 16 5.15 -2.48 1.12
CA THR A 16 5.69 -1.21 0.61
C THR A 16 7.22 -1.24 0.49
N ARG A 17 7.92 -1.92 1.40
CA ARG A 17 9.36 -2.16 1.26
C ARG A 17 9.68 -2.99 0.03
N GLN A 18 8.91 -4.06 -0.24
CA GLN A 18 9.09 -4.88 -1.45
C GLN A 18 8.87 -4.05 -2.72
N ALA A 19 7.87 -3.15 -2.73
CA ALA A 19 7.63 -2.24 -3.84
C ALA A 19 8.85 -1.32 -4.10
N ARG A 20 9.45 -0.75 -3.03
CA ARG A 20 10.71 0.01 -3.13
C ARG A 20 11.85 -0.82 -3.71
N VAL A 21 12.01 -2.06 -3.26
CA VAL A 21 13.07 -2.95 -3.77
C VAL A 21 12.89 -3.24 -5.26
N ALA A 22 11.66 -3.54 -5.69
CA ALA A 22 11.35 -3.78 -7.11
C ALA A 22 11.67 -2.56 -7.98
N LEU A 23 11.26 -1.36 -7.54
CA LEU A 23 11.57 -0.12 -8.26
C LEU A 23 13.06 0.23 -8.23
N GLY A 24 13.75 -0.02 -7.12
CA GLY A 24 15.19 0.22 -7.00
C GLY A 24 15.99 -0.65 -7.96
N ALA A 25 15.65 -1.94 -8.06
CA ALA A 25 16.27 -2.84 -9.03
C ALA A 25 15.99 -2.40 -10.48
N ALA A 26 14.77 -1.94 -10.77
CA ALA A 26 14.43 -1.41 -12.09
C ALA A 26 15.19 -0.12 -12.41
N MET A 27 15.33 0.79 -11.45
CA MET A 27 16.08 2.04 -11.57
C MET A 27 17.56 1.75 -11.89
N GLU A 28 18.18 0.85 -11.14
CA GLU A 28 19.56 0.42 -11.38
C GLU A 28 19.74 -0.13 -12.80
N TYR A 29 18.81 -0.99 -13.25
CA TYR A 29 18.86 -1.54 -14.60
C TYR A 29 18.74 -0.47 -15.69
N VAL A 30 17.79 0.47 -15.58
CA VAL A 30 17.58 1.47 -16.64
C VAL A 30 18.68 2.52 -16.71
N MET A 31 19.44 2.73 -15.64
CA MET A 31 20.62 3.60 -15.63
C MET A 31 21.80 3.00 -16.41
N GLN A 32 21.86 1.67 -16.54
CA GLN A 32 22.96 0.95 -17.20
C GLN A 32 22.58 0.48 -18.61
N ARG A 33 21.30 0.18 -18.85
CA ARG A 33 20.85 -0.39 -20.12
C ARG A 33 20.77 0.68 -21.20
N GLU A 34 21.50 0.49 -22.29
CA GLU A 34 21.40 1.34 -23.48
C GLU A 34 20.42 0.80 -24.52
N ALA A 35 19.65 1.71 -25.13
CA ALA A 35 18.83 1.50 -26.32
C ALA A 35 18.57 2.84 -27.00
N PHE A 36 18.39 2.83 -28.33
CA PHE A 36 18.14 4.06 -29.10
C PHE A 36 19.22 5.15 -28.90
N GLY A 37 20.48 4.72 -28.73
CA GLY A 37 21.64 5.60 -28.62
C GLY A 37 21.81 6.33 -27.28
N LYS A 38 21.03 5.98 -26.25
CA LYS A 38 21.14 6.53 -24.88
C LYS A 38 20.81 5.45 -23.84
N THR A 39 20.98 5.76 -22.56
CA THR A 39 20.46 4.89 -21.49
C THR A 39 18.93 4.88 -21.48
N LEU A 40 18.31 3.85 -20.91
CA LEU A 40 16.86 3.80 -20.78
C LEU A 40 16.34 4.91 -19.86
N VAL A 41 17.07 5.28 -18.80
CA VAL A 41 16.68 6.39 -17.93
C VAL A 41 16.67 7.75 -18.65
N ASP A 42 17.39 7.89 -19.77
CA ASP A 42 17.34 9.09 -20.62
C ASP A 42 16.01 9.25 -21.38
N GLN A 43 15.25 8.15 -21.51
CA GLN A 43 13.99 8.14 -22.23
C GLN A 43 12.85 8.71 -21.36
N PRO A 44 12.11 9.74 -21.82
CA PRO A 44 11.04 10.36 -21.03
C PRO A 44 9.98 9.37 -20.54
N ALA A 45 9.62 8.38 -21.37
CA ALA A 45 8.64 7.36 -21.02
C ALA A 45 9.07 6.47 -19.84
N VAL A 46 10.37 6.22 -19.68
CA VAL A 46 10.91 5.45 -18.55
C VAL A 46 10.84 6.28 -17.27
N ARG A 47 11.29 7.53 -17.31
CA ARG A 47 11.21 8.46 -16.16
C ARG A 47 9.77 8.69 -15.71
N HIS A 48 8.84 8.86 -16.64
CA HIS A 48 7.42 9.01 -16.32
C HIS A 48 6.87 7.81 -15.55
N ARG A 49 7.20 6.59 -15.98
CA ARG A 49 6.74 5.35 -15.33
C ARG A 49 7.30 5.21 -13.92
N LEU A 50 8.59 5.50 -13.75
CA LEU A 50 9.26 5.53 -12.45
C LEU A 50 8.66 6.59 -11.53
N ALA A 51 8.34 7.78 -12.04
CA ALA A 51 7.75 8.86 -11.26
C ALA A 51 6.36 8.49 -10.70
N ILE A 52 5.50 7.87 -11.52
CA ILE A 52 4.18 7.40 -11.06
C ILE A 52 4.32 6.38 -9.92
N CYS A 53 5.14 5.35 -10.12
CA CYS A 53 5.31 4.30 -9.12
C CYS A 53 6.01 4.81 -7.85
N GLY A 54 7.04 5.64 -8.01
CA GLY A 54 7.72 6.29 -6.89
C GLY A 54 6.77 7.16 -6.06
N GLY A 55 5.90 7.94 -6.72
CA GLY A 55 4.88 8.75 -6.06
C GLY A 55 3.90 7.90 -5.22
N MET A 56 3.42 6.78 -5.77
CA MET A 56 2.55 5.85 -5.03
C MET A 56 3.24 5.27 -3.79
N VAL A 57 4.50 4.86 -3.93
CA VAL A 57 5.27 4.26 -2.85
C VAL A 57 5.51 5.25 -1.71
N GLU A 58 5.90 6.49 -2.02
CA GLU A 58 6.14 7.51 -0.99
C GLU A 58 4.84 7.97 -0.31
N ALA A 59 3.74 8.06 -1.05
CA ALA A 59 2.43 8.31 -0.47
C ALA A 59 1.99 7.18 0.47
N GLN A 60 2.21 5.93 0.07
CA GLN A 60 1.89 4.76 0.89
C GLN A 60 2.72 4.71 2.18
N TRP A 61 4.01 5.00 2.08
CA TRP A 61 4.88 5.02 3.26
C TRP A 61 4.45 6.10 4.25
N SER A 62 4.14 7.30 3.76
CA SER A 62 3.64 8.39 4.59
C SER A 62 2.34 7.99 5.33
N TRP A 63 1.43 7.28 4.65
CA TRP A 63 0.21 6.79 5.28
C TRP A 63 0.49 5.71 6.33
N ILE A 64 1.41 4.78 6.06
CA ILE A 64 1.83 3.75 7.03
C ILE A 64 2.44 4.40 8.28
N GLU A 65 3.29 5.42 8.13
CA GLU A 65 3.87 6.15 9.26
C GLU A 65 2.80 6.86 10.08
N GLN A 66 1.81 7.49 9.42
CA GLN A 66 0.68 8.11 10.10
C GLN A 66 -0.16 7.09 10.87
N MET A 67 -0.48 5.94 10.27
CA MET A 67 -1.21 4.86 10.94
C MET A 67 -0.44 4.32 12.14
N THR A 68 0.87 4.12 12.00
CA THR A 68 1.77 3.67 13.07
C THR A 68 1.77 4.68 14.22
N TYR A 69 1.88 5.97 13.91
CA TYR A 69 1.81 7.04 14.90
C TYR A 69 0.48 7.02 15.65
N MET A 70 -0.66 7.00 14.95
CA MET A 70 -1.99 6.97 15.58
C MET A 70 -2.15 5.74 16.49
N MET A 71 -1.80 4.55 16.01
CA MET A 71 -1.84 3.32 16.82
C MET A 71 -0.95 3.39 18.07
N SER A 72 0.13 4.15 18.05
CA SER A 72 1.04 4.32 19.19
C SER A 72 0.62 5.39 20.20
N LYS A 73 -0.28 6.30 19.81
CA LYS A 73 -0.66 7.47 20.61
C LYS A 73 -2.09 7.42 21.14
N MET A 74 -2.97 6.70 20.47
CA MET A 74 -4.35 6.56 20.89
C MET A 74 -4.46 5.53 22.02
N GLU A 75 -5.43 5.74 22.91
CA GLU A 75 -5.83 4.71 23.86
C GLU A 75 -6.34 3.49 23.10
N LYS A 76 -6.05 2.29 23.60
CA LYS A 76 -6.34 1.04 22.87
C LYS A 76 -7.80 0.93 22.44
N VAL A 77 -8.74 1.31 23.32
CA VAL A 77 -10.19 1.25 23.05
C VAL A 77 -10.58 2.18 21.91
N GLU A 78 -9.99 3.38 21.85
CA GLU A 78 -10.24 4.36 20.80
C GLU A 78 -9.62 3.90 19.48
N ALA A 79 -8.39 3.40 19.52
CA ALA A 79 -7.70 2.84 18.35
C ALA A 79 -8.48 1.68 17.73
N ASP A 80 -8.92 0.71 18.54
CA ASP A 80 -9.70 -0.46 18.10
C ASP A 80 -11.02 -0.05 17.43
N GLN A 81 -11.60 1.08 17.83
CA GLN A 81 -12.83 1.62 17.24
C GLN A 81 -12.57 2.41 15.95
N GLU A 82 -11.60 3.33 15.96
CA GLU A 82 -11.41 4.32 14.90
C GLU A 82 -10.51 3.82 13.75
N LEU A 83 -9.52 2.97 14.05
CA LEU A 83 -8.46 2.63 13.10
C LEU A 83 -8.69 1.35 12.30
N GLY A 84 -9.60 0.47 12.72
CA GLY A 84 -9.78 -0.83 12.06
C GLY A 84 -10.18 -0.73 10.58
N GLY A 85 -11.05 0.22 10.24
CA GLY A 85 -11.45 0.47 8.84
C GLY A 85 -10.32 1.07 8.00
N LEU A 86 -9.59 2.04 8.56
CA LEU A 86 -8.45 2.69 7.89
C LEU A 86 -7.28 1.72 7.68
N THR A 87 -7.00 0.87 8.67
CA THR A 87 -5.95 -0.15 8.59
C THR A 87 -6.26 -1.18 7.51
N ALA A 88 -7.53 -1.60 7.39
CA ALA A 88 -7.98 -2.46 6.30
C ALA A 88 -7.75 -1.81 4.92
N LEU A 89 -8.08 -0.52 4.79
CA LEU A 89 -7.92 0.22 3.54
C LEU A 89 -6.44 0.37 3.14
N VAL A 90 -5.57 0.77 4.07
CA VAL A 90 -4.11 0.90 3.85
C VAL A 90 -3.53 -0.44 3.39
N LYS A 91 -3.99 -1.54 4.00
CA LYS A 91 -3.56 -2.89 3.63
C LYS A 91 -4.04 -3.31 2.24
N ALA A 92 -5.28 -3.01 1.87
CA ALA A 92 -5.75 -3.27 0.51
C ALA A 92 -4.91 -2.49 -0.52
N GLN A 93 -4.68 -1.19 -0.26
CA GLN A 93 -3.89 -0.34 -1.14
C GLN A 93 -2.42 -0.78 -1.28
N THR A 94 -1.81 -1.30 -0.20
CA THR A 94 -0.43 -1.84 -0.26
C THR A 94 -0.31 -2.94 -1.32
N GLY A 95 -1.29 -3.85 -1.38
CA GLY A 95 -1.30 -4.95 -2.35
C GLY A 95 -1.36 -4.47 -3.80
N HIS A 96 -2.21 -3.47 -4.06
CA HIS A 96 -2.31 -2.81 -5.36
C HIS A 96 -0.99 -2.11 -5.74
N ILE A 97 -0.40 -1.32 -4.84
CA ILE A 97 0.84 -0.58 -5.11
C ILE A 97 2.02 -1.52 -5.38
N LEU A 98 2.15 -2.62 -4.62
CA LEU A 98 3.16 -3.63 -4.89
C LEU A 98 2.99 -4.25 -6.29
N SER A 99 1.74 -4.55 -6.68
CA SER A 99 1.42 -5.06 -8.02
C SER A 99 1.84 -4.08 -9.12
N GLU A 100 1.50 -2.80 -9.00
CA GLU A 100 1.88 -1.77 -9.98
C GLU A 100 3.40 -1.60 -10.09
N CYS A 101 4.10 -1.58 -8.95
CA CYS A 101 5.56 -1.46 -8.91
C CYS A 101 6.26 -2.69 -9.50
N ALA A 102 5.75 -3.89 -9.21
CA ALA A 102 6.27 -5.13 -9.80
C ALA A 102 6.07 -5.16 -11.31
N GLN A 103 4.89 -4.77 -11.81
CA GLN A 103 4.61 -4.67 -13.25
C GLN A 103 5.50 -3.62 -13.93
N CYS A 104 5.68 -2.46 -13.30
CA CYS A 104 6.61 -1.43 -13.77
C CYS A 104 8.03 -1.99 -13.93
N ALA A 105 8.54 -2.67 -12.89
CA ALA A 105 9.87 -3.26 -12.91
C ALA A 105 10.02 -4.30 -14.03
N VAL A 106 9.08 -5.25 -14.14
CA VAL A 106 9.06 -6.28 -15.20
C VAL A 106 9.12 -5.67 -16.59
N LEU A 107 8.31 -4.62 -16.85
CA LEU A 107 8.31 -3.94 -18.14
C LEU A 107 9.64 -3.24 -18.43
N LEU A 108 10.25 -2.60 -17.42
CA LEU A 108 11.55 -1.93 -17.57
C LEU A 108 12.69 -2.93 -17.81
N PHE A 109 12.64 -4.12 -17.20
CA PHE A 109 13.59 -5.21 -17.48
C PHE A 109 13.42 -5.80 -18.89
N GLY A 110 12.27 -5.59 -19.54
CA GLY A 110 11.95 -6.15 -20.85
C GLY A 110 11.93 -7.68 -20.82
N GLY A 111 12.57 -8.34 -21.79
CA GLY A 111 12.61 -9.81 -21.86
C GLY A 111 13.17 -10.46 -20.59
N LYS A 112 14.12 -9.82 -19.89
CA LYS A 112 14.66 -10.32 -18.61
C LYS A 112 13.65 -10.25 -17.46
N GLY A 113 12.62 -9.43 -17.57
CA GLY A 113 11.52 -9.39 -16.62
C GLY A 113 10.55 -10.57 -16.77
N TYR A 114 10.48 -11.16 -17.97
CA TYR A 114 9.53 -12.22 -18.30
C TYR A 114 10.06 -13.63 -18.03
N THR A 115 11.37 -13.82 -18.08
CA THR A 115 11.99 -15.14 -17.87
C THR A 115 11.94 -15.58 -16.41
N ARG A 116 11.69 -16.87 -16.15
CA ARG A 116 11.65 -17.46 -14.80
C ARG A 116 12.93 -17.27 -13.98
N THR A 117 14.08 -17.19 -14.63
CA THR A 117 15.38 -16.99 -13.98
C THR A 117 15.82 -15.52 -13.98
N GLY A 118 14.96 -14.62 -14.46
CA GLY A 118 15.25 -13.21 -14.61
C GLY A 118 14.75 -12.37 -13.44
N GLN A 119 15.13 -11.09 -13.44
CA GLN A 119 14.94 -10.16 -12.32
C GLN A 119 13.47 -9.83 -12.01
N GLY A 120 12.55 -10.11 -12.95
CA GLY A 120 11.12 -9.83 -12.78
C GLY A 120 10.32 -10.90 -12.05
N GLU A 121 10.80 -12.16 -12.01
CA GLU A 121 10.05 -13.29 -11.44
C GLU A 121 9.78 -13.10 -9.94
N LEU A 122 10.81 -12.71 -9.20
CA LEU A 122 10.71 -12.52 -7.75
C LEU A 122 9.74 -11.39 -7.39
N ALA A 123 9.73 -10.28 -8.14
CA ALA A 123 8.85 -9.15 -7.82
C ALA A 123 7.36 -9.50 -7.98
N TYR A 124 7.00 -10.29 -9.00
CA TYR A 124 5.61 -10.65 -9.26
C TYR A 124 5.10 -11.76 -8.33
N ARG A 125 5.97 -12.71 -7.96
CA ARG A 125 5.62 -13.83 -7.08
C ARG A 125 5.21 -13.38 -5.67
N GLU A 126 5.75 -12.28 -5.18
CA GLU A 126 5.45 -11.80 -3.82
C GLU A 126 4.13 -11.02 -3.73
N VAL A 127 3.54 -10.61 -4.87
CA VAL A 127 2.28 -9.85 -4.91
C VAL A 127 1.13 -10.58 -4.20
N PRO A 128 0.84 -11.87 -4.48
CA PRO A 128 -0.17 -12.62 -3.72
C PRO A 128 0.14 -12.72 -2.22
N GLY A 129 1.43 -12.81 -1.86
CA GLY A 129 1.90 -12.82 -0.47
C GLY A 129 1.58 -11.55 0.30
N THR A 130 1.37 -10.42 -0.39
CA THR A 130 0.85 -9.19 0.21
C THR A 130 -0.67 -9.09 0.08
N ARG A 131 -1.27 -9.50 -1.05
CA ARG A 131 -2.71 -9.29 -1.32
C ARG A 131 -3.64 -10.22 -0.54
N ILE A 132 -3.19 -11.41 -0.13
CA ILE A 132 -4.04 -12.45 0.47
C ILE A 132 -4.05 -12.43 2.02
N PRO A 133 -2.90 -12.48 2.72
CA PRO A 133 -2.90 -12.53 4.19
C PRO A 133 -3.40 -11.21 4.81
N GLY A 134 -3.96 -11.30 6.01
CA GLY A 134 -4.63 -10.19 6.70
C GLY A 134 -5.99 -9.77 6.10
N GLY A 135 -6.42 -10.46 5.02
CA GLY A 135 -7.66 -10.23 4.27
C GLY A 135 -7.38 -9.88 2.81
N SER A 136 -8.17 -10.46 1.90
CA SER A 136 -8.15 -10.09 0.48
C SER A 136 -8.69 -8.68 0.27
N GLU A 137 -8.28 -8.05 -0.81
CA GLU A 137 -8.63 -6.65 -1.10
C GLU A 137 -10.14 -6.41 -1.12
N ASP A 138 -10.93 -7.26 -1.78
CA ASP A 138 -12.38 -7.10 -1.84
C ASP A 138 -13.03 -7.08 -0.45
N VAL A 139 -12.55 -7.96 0.44
CA VAL A 139 -13.04 -8.06 1.82
C VAL A 139 -12.60 -6.85 2.64
N LEU A 140 -11.38 -6.36 2.44
CA LEU A 140 -10.85 -5.24 3.20
C LEU A 140 -11.42 -3.89 2.76
N LEU A 141 -11.67 -3.72 1.45
CA LEU A 141 -12.34 -2.55 0.91
C LEU A 141 -13.77 -2.46 1.46
N ASP A 142 -14.54 -3.55 1.43
CA ASP A 142 -15.85 -3.62 2.05
C ASP A 142 -15.80 -3.35 3.58
N LEU A 143 -14.88 -3.99 4.30
CA LEU A 143 -14.68 -3.77 5.73
C LEU A 143 -14.40 -2.30 6.06
N SER A 144 -13.57 -1.64 5.25
CA SER A 144 -13.21 -0.23 5.46
C SER A 144 -14.43 0.68 5.45
N VAL A 145 -15.33 0.50 4.48
CA VAL A 145 -16.55 1.31 4.35
C VAL A 145 -17.55 0.94 5.45
N ARG A 146 -17.72 -0.34 5.77
CA ARG A 146 -18.62 -0.77 6.85
C ARG A 146 -18.22 -0.18 8.20
N GLN A 147 -16.93 -0.18 8.54
CA GLN A 147 -16.44 0.44 9.77
C GLN A 147 -16.59 1.96 9.75
N LEU A 148 -16.31 2.60 8.61
CA LEU A 148 -16.52 4.04 8.46
C LEU A 148 -17.99 4.42 8.71
N VAL A 149 -18.94 3.71 8.09
CA VAL A 149 -20.38 3.95 8.28
C VAL A 149 -20.79 3.75 9.74
N LYS A 150 -20.32 2.66 10.37
CA LYS A 150 -20.60 2.39 11.79
C LYS A 150 -20.11 3.54 12.68
N ASN A 151 -18.86 3.96 12.50
CA ASN A 151 -18.27 5.03 13.31
C ASN A 151 -18.98 6.37 13.07
N TYR A 152 -19.36 6.65 11.82
CA TYR A 152 -20.07 7.87 11.46
C TYR A 152 -21.46 7.94 12.12
N LYS A 153 -22.22 6.85 12.11
CA LYS A 153 -23.52 6.75 12.80
C LYS A 153 -23.38 7.01 14.30
N ASN A 154 -22.41 6.34 14.95
CA ASN A 154 -22.15 6.52 16.38
C ASN A 154 -21.83 7.98 16.73
N LYS A 155 -21.02 8.66 15.89
CA LYS A 155 -20.65 10.07 16.09
C LYS A 155 -21.85 11.00 15.89
N ILE A 156 -22.70 10.74 14.89
CA ILE A 156 -23.97 11.50 14.71
C ILE A 156 -24.85 11.37 15.95
N GLU A 157 -25.07 10.16 16.44
CA GLU A 157 -25.91 9.92 17.62
C GLU A 157 -25.36 10.61 18.87
N ALA A 158 -24.04 10.62 19.06
CA ALA A 158 -23.40 11.34 20.15
C ALA A 158 -23.63 12.86 20.04
N LEU A 159 -23.44 13.44 18.86
CA LEU A 159 -23.67 14.86 18.61
C LEU A 159 -25.13 15.28 18.86
N GLN A 160 -26.09 14.42 18.48
CA GLN A 160 -27.52 14.67 18.71
C GLN A 160 -27.89 14.64 20.20
N LYS A 161 -27.27 13.73 20.97
CA LYS A 161 -27.46 13.67 22.44
C LYS A 161 -26.89 14.91 23.12
N ASP A 162 -25.73 15.38 22.69
CA ASP A 162 -25.09 16.59 23.25
C ASP A 162 -25.85 17.88 22.90
N ALA A 163 -26.54 17.91 21.77
CA ALA A 163 -27.36 19.05 21.34
C ALA A 163 -28.74 19.14 22.02
N SER A 164 -29.16 18.10 22.76
CA SER A 164 -30.43 18.11 23.49
C SER A 164 -30.31 18.99 24.74
N PRO A 165 -31.25 19.92 25.01
CA PRO A 165 -31.15 20.80 26.17
C PRO A 165 -31.11 19.97 27.45
N ARG A 166 -30.06 20.17 28.26
CA ARG A 166 -29.95 19.57 29.59
C ARG A 166 -31.05 20.20 30.45
N LEU A 167 -32.17 19.49 30.61
CA LEU A 167 -33.22 19.81 31.56
C LEU A 167 -32.73 19.57 33.00
#